data_AF-A0A523NHZ6-F1
#
_entry.id   AF-A0A523NHZ6-F1
#
_cell.length_a   1.000
_cell.length_b   1.000
_cell.length_c   1.000
_cell.angle_alpha   90.00
_cell.angle_beta   90.00
_cell.angle_gamma   90.00
#
_symmetry.space_group_name_H-M   'P 1'
#
loop_
_entity.id
_entity.type
_entity.pdbx_description
1 polymer ?
#
loop_
_entity_poly.entity_id
_entity_poly.type
_entity_poly.pdbx_seq_one_letter_code
_entity_poly.pdbx_strand_id
1 'polypeptide(L)'
;MINKLGMVVMDSPRVVREELLQGTGAVMAEGCSIFVEASNVKDKQITVFRSAGKDYPRERKSYEVERFDQAWKQFDEWRLS
;
A
#
# COMPACT_ATOMS: atom_id res chain seq x y z
N MET A 1 3.42 10.97 -1.69
CA MET A 1 3.03 9.89 -0.76
C MET A 1 3.72 10.11 0.57
N ILE A 2 3.16 9.62 1.67
CA ILE A 2 3.74 9.74 3.01
C ILE A 2 3.74 8.38 3.72
N ASN A 3 4.70 8.14 4.60
CA ASN A 3 4.70 6.95 5.45
C ASN A 3 3.92 7.18 6.76
N LYS A 4 3.86 6.17 7.64
CA LYS A 4 3.20 6.28 8.96
C LYS A 4 3.74 7.39 9.86
N LEU A 5 4.98 7.84 9.64
CA LEU A 5 5.61 8.91 10.41
C LEU A 5 5.36 10.29 9.79
N GLY A 6 4.58 10.38 8.70
CA GLY A 6 4.33 11.64 7.99
C GLY A 6 5.50 12.09 7.12
N MET A 7 6.53 11.26 6.92
CA MET A 7 7.67 11.58 6.06
C MET A 7 7.31 11.33 4.59
N VAL A 8 7.80 12.20 3.71
CA VAL A 8 7.59 12.07 2.26
C VAL A 8 8.29 10.81 1.74
N VAL A 9 7.53 9.97 1.04
CA VAL A 9 8.02 8.78 0.33
C VAL A 9 8.03 9.07 -1.16
N MET A 10 9.16 8.81 -1.80
CA MET A 10 9.33 8.99 -3.24
C MET A 10 8.42 8.04 -4.03
N ASP A 11 7.90 8.54 -5.15
CA ASP A 11 7.07 7.76 -6.07
C ASP A 11 7.91 6.79 -6.92
N SER A 12 8.28 5.69 -6.29
CA SER A 12 9.07 4.63 -6.89
C SER A 12 8.64 3.28 -6.31
N PRO A 13 8.35 2.26 -7.14
CA PRO A 13 7.96 0.93 -6.67
C PRO A 13 9.04 0.34 -5.75
N ARG A 14 10.32 0.60 -6.03
CA ARG A 14 11.43 0.13 -5.21
C ARG A 14 11.42 0.78 -3.83
N VAL A 15 11.29 2.11 -3.77
CA VAL A 15 11.30 2.86 -2.49
C VAL A 15 10.09 2.48 -1.66
N VAL A 16 8.92 2.34 -2.29
CA VAL A 16 7.70 1.90 -1.60
C VAL A 16 7.86 0.47 -1.07
N ARG A 17 8.43 -0.45 -1.84
CA ARG A 17 8.73 -1.81 -1.38
C ARG A 17 9.65 -1.82 -0.16
N GLU A 18 10.72 -1.03 -0.19
CA GLU A 18 11.65 -0.89 0.93
C GLU A 18 10.93 -0.33 2.17
N GLU A 19 10.11 0.71 2.01
CA GLU A 19 9.31 1.30 3.11
C GLU A 19 8.30 0.31 3.70
N LEU A 20 7.71 -0.56 2.88
CA LEU A 20 6.76 -1.59 3.31
C LEU A 20 7.41 -2.76 4.05
N LEU A 21 8.58 -3.22 3.61
CA LEU A 21 9.19 -4.46 4.13
C LEU A 21 10.24 -4.22 5.20
N GLN A 22 10.89 -3.05 5.17
CA GLN A 22 12.01 -2.71 6.05
C GLN A 22 11.78 -1.39 6.82
N GLY A 23 10.92 -0.51 6.29
CA GLY A 23 10.56 0.76 6.92
C GLY A 23 9.37 0.64 7.88
N THR A 24 8.46 1.61 7.79
CA THR A 24 7.31 1.70 8.71
C THR A 24 6.17 0.71 8.39
N GLY A 25 6.28 0.01 7.27
CA GLY A 25 5.30 -0.99 6.86
C GLY A 25 4.04 -0.41 6.25
N ALA A 26 4.00 0.89 5.93
CA ALA A 26 2.87 1.51 5.27
C ALA A 26 3.23 2.79 4.53
N VAL A 27 2.57 2.97 3.40
CA VAL A 27 2.61 4.18 2.57
C VAL A 27 1.17 4.61 2.29
N MET A 28 0.92 5.91 2.44
CA MET A 28 -0.37 6.54 2.22
C MET A 28 -0.27 7.55 1.07
N ALA A 29 -1.29 7.57 0.24
CA ALA A 29 -1.52 8.55 -0.81
C ALA A 29 -2.91 9.17 -0.62
N GLU A 30 -3.25 10.13 -1.47
CA GLU A 30 -4.61 10.67 -1.50
C GLU A 30 -5.59 9.57 -1.94
N GLY A 31 -6.65 9.35 -1.16
CA GLY A 31 -7.70 8.37 -1.47
C GLY A 31 -7.33 6.89 -1.29
N CYS A 32 -6.05 6.52 -1.14
CA CYS A 32 -5.63 5.13 -0.99
C CYS A 32 -4.36 4.94 -0.14
N SER A 33 -4.13 3.72 0.32
CA SER A 33 -2.95 3.31 1.09
C SER A 33 -2.51 1.90 0.73
N ILE A 34 -1.23 1.63 0.92
CA ILE A 34 -0.62 0.30 0.79
C ILE A 34 0.18 0.02 2.05
N PHE A 35 -0.01 -1.15 2.67
CA PHE A 35 0.62 -1.47 3.95
C PHE A 35 0.76 -2.97 4.14
N VAL A 36 1.70 -3.37 4.99
CA VAL A 36 1.86 -4.77 5.39
C VAL A 36 0.99 -5.03 6.61
N GLU A 37 0.13 -6.03 6.52
CA GLU A 37 -0.55 -6.64 7.66
C GLU A 37 0.11 -7.96 8.01
N ALA A 38 0.38 -8.16 9.29
CA ALA A 38 0.75 -9.47 9.81
C ALA A 38 -0.48 -10.02 10.54
N SER A 39 -1.12 -11.04 9.98
CA SER A 39 -2.14 -11.79 10.71
C SER A 39 -1.50 -12.66 11.79
N ASN A 40 -0.23 -13.06 11.57
CA ASN A 40 0.57 -13.93 12.43
C ASN A 40 2.07 -13.58 12.22
N VAL A 41 2.99 -14.05 13.07
CA VAL A 41 4.45 -13.81 12.94
C VAL A 41 5.02 -14.28 11.58
N LYS A 42 4.42 -15.31 10.97
CA LYS A 42 4.89 -15.92 9.71
C LYS A 42 4.13 -15.47 8.46
N ASP A 43 2.88 -15.05 8.59
CA ASP A 43 2.04 -14.69 7.45
C ASP A 43 1.87 -13.18 7.38
N LYS A 44 2.78 -12.56 6.62
CA LYS A 44 2.69 -11.16 6.21
C LYS A 44 2.01 -11.07 4.86
N GLN A 45 1.07 -10.15 4.71
CA GLN A 45 0.42 -9.82 3.46
C GLN A 45 0.53 -8.32 3.19
N ILE A 46 0.62 -7.96 1.92
CA ILE A 46 0.51 -6.57 1.48
C ILE A 46 -0.96 -6.29 1.21
N THR A 47 -1.52 -5.34 1.93
CA THR A 47 -2.88 -4.86 1.75
C THR A 47 -2.88 -3.50 1.07
N VAL A 48 -3.64 -3.40 0.00
CA VAL A 48 -3.99 -2.15 -0.67
C VAL A 48 -5.41 -1.79 -0.25
N PHE A 49 -5.60 -0.54 0.15
CA PHE A 49 -6.87 -0.03 0.62
C PHE A 49 -7.20 1.26 -0.12
N ARG A 50 -8.45 1.40 -0.58
CA ARG A 50 -8.99 2.63 -1.15
C ARG A 50 -10.17 3.10 -0.30
N SER A 51 -10.14 4.36 0.09
CA SER A 51 -11.26 5.04 0.75
C SER A 51 -12.42 5.22 -0.23
N ALA A 52 -13.65 5.29 0.28
CA ALA A 52 -14.79 5.59 -0.59
C ALA A 52 -14.63 6.99 -1.21
N GLY A 53 -14.82 7.08 -2.52
CA GLY A 53 -14.89 8.33 -3.27
C GLY A 53 -16.33 8.63 -3.67
N LYS A 54 -16.52 9.69 -4.46
CA LYS A 54 -17.83 10.03 -5.03
C LYS A 54 -18.32 8.98 -6.04
N ASP A 55 -17.40 8.40 -6.80
CA ASP A 55 -17.69 7.53 -7.95
C ASP A 55 -17.28 6.07 -7.74
N TYR A 56 -16.72 5.73 -6.57
CA TYR A 56 -16.25 4.38 -6.27
C TYR A 56 -16.40 4.00 -4.78
N PRO A 57 -16.68 2.72 -4.48
CA PRO A 57 -16.82 2.26 -3.11
C PRO A 57 -15.46 2.14 -2.39
N ARG A 58 -15.53 2.03 -1.07
CA ARG A 58 -14.40 1.62 -0.23
C ARG A 58 -14.01 0.18 -0.59
N GLU A 59 -12.73 -0.05 -0.87
CA GLU A 59 -12.22 -1.36 -1.25
C GLU A 59 -10.94 -1.73 -0.52
N ARG A 60 -10.73 -3.03 -0.32
CA ARG A 60 -9.54 -3.61 0.29
C ARG A 60 -9.14 -4.85 -0.49
N LYS A 61 -7.88 -4.93 -0.90
CA LYS A 61 -7.29 -6.10 -1.57
C LYS A 61 -6.00 -6.50 -0.88
N SER A 62 -5.82 -7.79 -0.65
CA SER A 62 -4.65 -8.33 0.03
C SER A 62 -3.90 -9.29 -0.89
N TYR A 63 -2.57 -9.24 -0.81
CA TYR A 63 -1.63 -9.94 -1.67
C TYR A 63 -0.53 -10.56 -0.80
N GLU A 64 0.02 -11.68 -1.23
CA GLU A 64 1.26 -12.21 -0.66
C GLU A 64 2.41 -11.20 -0.86
N VAL A 65 3.38 -11.16 0.06
CA VAL A 65 4.54 -10.25 -0.04
C VAL A 65 5.32 -10.45 -1.34
N GLU A 66 5.40 -11.69 -1.82
CA GLU A 66 6.05 -12.07 -3.07
C GLU A 66 5.34 -11.49 -4.30
N ARG A 67 4.05 -11.13 -4.18
CA ARG A 67 3.24 -10.51 -5.22
C ARG A 67 3.21 -8.98 -5.11
N PHE A 68 4.29 -8.37 -4.63
CA PHE A 68 4.41 -6.91 -4.51
C PHE A 68 4.03 -6.18 -5.80
N ASP A 69 4.45 -6.67 -6.97
CA ASP A 69 4.16 -6.01 -8.25
C ASP A 69 2.65 -5.91 -8.55
N GLN A 70 1.86 -6.90 -8.12
CA GLN A 70 0.39 -6.88 -8.27
C GLN A 70 -0.25 -5.88 -7.30
N ALA A 71 0.24 -5.84 -6.05
CA ALA A 71 -0.21 -4.88 -5.06
C ALA A 71 0.14 -3.43 -5.48
N TRP A 72 1.35 -3.21 -6.00
CA TRP A 72 1.80 -1.93 -6.51
C TRP A 72 0.95 -1.48 -7.70
N LYS A 73 0.73 -2.35 -8.69
CA LYS A 73 -0.13 -2.03 -9.84
C LYS A 73 -1.53 -1.60 -9.38
N GLN A 74 -2.11 -2.30 -8.41
CA GLN A 74 -3.42 -1.94 -7.88
C GLN A 74 -3.43 -0.60 -7.16
N PHE A 75 -2.41 -0.34 -6.34
CA PHE A 75 -2.25 0.91 -5.62
C PHE A 75 -2.06 2.10 -6.57
N ASP A 76 -1.26 1.93 -7.62
CA ASP A 76 -1.01 2.96 -8.62
C ASP A 76 -2.27 3.29 -9.44
N GLU A 77 -3.03 2.26 -9.85
CA GLU A 77 -4.33 2.42 -10.51
C GLU A 77 -5.31 3.22 -9.64
N TRP A 78 -5.40 2.92 -8.35
CA TRP A 78 -6.30 3.60 -7.42
C TRP A 78 -5.87 5.01 -7.06
N ARG A 79 -4.58 5.32 -7.13
CA ARG A 79 -4.04 6.66 -6.86
C ARG A 79 -4.25 7.63 -8.02
N LEU A 80 -4.34 7.10 -9.24
CA LEU A 80 -4.54 7.88 -10.47
C LEU A 80 -6.02 7.99 -10.89
N SER A 81 -6.92 7.29 -10.18
CA SER A 81 -8.37 7.29 -10.40
C SER A 81 -9.07 8.41 -9.64
#